data_AF-A0A3A4ZDD9-F1
#
_entry.id   AF-A0A3A4ZDD9-F1
#
_cell.length_a   1.000
_cell.length_b   1.000
_cell.length_c   1.000
_cell.angle_alpha   90.00
_cell.angle_beta   90.00
_cell.angle_gamma   90.00
#
_symmetry.space_group_name_H-M   'P 1'
#
loop_
_entity.id
_entity.type
_entity.pdbx_description
1 polymer ?
#
loop_
_entity_poly.entity_id
_entity_poly.type
_entity_poly.pdbx_seq_one_letter_code
_entity_poly.pdbx_strand_id
1 'polypeptide(L)'
;MSNRFQWHDIRLVPVLHNRMEFAVEVNRQFQEFQPDALTVEFPATLKEKILKAVERLPLISVVFYEDTDGTFIYLPIEPTDPQVEAIRCGIEKGIPVHFIDRDTDEYPLDINSMPDSYAIKRIGHFNYCQTYLKTVAVPSLLPEDVLREKSMAFELQKLSRTGQRIMHVGGLAHLPGLLEMLNRPQTRVIGRTRREGVGLAHLHQDSSREVLTEMPFLIAAYEKARTDGMLDFIDRLDLNAALIKTAEDNHWKNSKEKLTAMQRRILFKFARNYALVSGGLAPGFFQLVVAARGAADDNFAYEVWDKGSEYPWQSENPGLPVLFLDGEDLFLDQKSIRFHRRIKAMRRRLVAVPVKRRKREKYPGEWRSKFKGLAICSYPPEDVVIEGYGRYLQKRALEIKAEGNSRIEPFTSSLLDGIDLRETVRNWAEGRIYVRADRPVRGKVGSVVVI
;
A
#
# COMPACT_ATOMS: atom_id res chain seq x y z
N MET A 1 32.22 -20.48 2.57
CA MET A 1 31.04 -21.36 2.77
C MET A 1 30.04 -20.99 1.68
N SER A 2 29.50 -21.98 0.95
CA SER A 2 28.53 -21.69 -0.13
C SER A 2 27.23 -21.22 0.51
N ASN A 3 26.86 -19.94 0.34
CA ASN A 3 25.60 -19.36 0.83
C ASN A 3 24.44 -19.75 -0.12
N ARG A 4 24.24 -21.06 -0.32
CA ARG A 4 23.26 -21.60 -1.28
C ARG A 4 22.67 -22.91 -0.75
N PHE A 5 21.40 -23.17 -1.05
CA PHE A 5 20.81 -24.49 -0.84
C PHE A 5 21.06 -25.34 -2.08
N GLN A 6 21.86 -26.38 -1.91
CA GLN A 6 22.28 -27.24 -3.02
C GLN A 6 22.36 -28.69 -2.56
N TRP A 7 21.83 -29.58 -3.40
CA TRP A 7 21.93 -31.02 -3.24
C TRP A 7 22.45 -31.60 -4.56
N HIS A 8 23.67 -32.14 -4.57
CA HIS A 8 24.36 -32.57 -5.79
C HIS A 8 24.39 -31.44 -6.84
N ASP A 9 23.94 -31.70 -8.06
CA ASP A 9 23.86 -30.73 -9.16
C ASP A 9 22.56 -29.90 -9.16
N ILE A 10 21.76 -30.02 -8.09
CA ILE A 10 20.47 -29.34 -7.95
C ILE A 10 20.57 -28.16 -6.99
N ARG A 11 20.34 -26.95 -7.50
CA ARG A 11 20.14 -25.74 -6.69
C ARG A 11 18.68 -25.65 -6.27
N LEU A 12 18.42 -25.64 -4.98
CA LEU A 12 17.09 -25.43 -4.40
C LEU A 12 16.89 -23.93 -4.17
N VAL A 13 15.78 -23.39 -4.65
CA VAL A 13 15.39 -21.99 -4.50
C VAL A 13 14.02 -21.96 -3.83
N PRO A 14 13.98 -21.94 -2.49
CA PRO A 14 12.75 -21.91 -1.72
C PRO A 14 12.11 -20.53 -1.81
N VAL A 15 10.79 -20.47 -2.04
CA VAL A 15 10.08 -19.21 -2.31
C VAL A 15 8.77 -19.07 -1.55
N LEU A 16 8.31 -17.83 -1.37
CA LEU A 16 6.89 -17.56 -1.09
C LEU A 16 6.19 -17.18 -2.40
N HIS A 17 5.02 -17.78 -2.64
CA HIS A 17 4.21 -17.54 -3.83
C HIS A 17 3.69 -16.10 -3.90
N ASN A 18 3.52 -15.60 -5.14
CA ASN A 18 2.98 -14.26 -5.44
C ASN A 18 3.68 -13.12 -4.66
N ARG A 19 5.01 -13.20 -4.51
CA ARG A 19 5.81 -12.15 -3.84
C ARG A 19 6.90 -11.65 -4.77
N MET A 20 6.84 -10.35 -5.08
CA MET A 20 7.80 -9.65 -5.93
C MET A 20 9.26 -9.90 -5.51
N GLU A 21 9.58 -9.88 -4.21
CA GLU A 21 10.95 -10.08 -3.73
C GLU A 21 11.53 -11.44 -4.12
N PHE A 22 10.70 -12.49 -4.11
CA PHE A 22 11.14 -13.83 -4.47
C PHE A 22 11.23 -14.02 -5.99
N ALA A 23 10.38 -13.35 -6.78
CA ALA A 23 10.47 -13.39 -8.24
C ALA A 23 11.78 -12.73 -8.72
N VAL A 24 12.13 -11.58 -8.14
CA VAL A 24 13.45 -10.93 -8.38
C VAL A 24 14.59 -11.87 -8.00
N GLU A 25 14.50 -12.53 -6.85
CA GLU A 25 15.53 -13.46 -6.39
C GLU A 25 15.66 -14.71 -7.29
N VAL A 26 14.55 -15.26 -7.78
CA VAL A 26 14.56 -16.38 -8.75
C VAL A 26 15.28 -15.96 -10.03
N ASN A 27 14.96 -14.78 -10.57
CA ASN A 27 15.63 -14.26 -11.76
C ASN A 27 17.15 -14.09 -11.50
N ARG A 28 17.52 -13.50 -10.35
CA ARG A 28 18.92 -13.33 -9.94
C ARG A 28 19.66 -14.66 -9.86
N GLN A 29 19.09 -15.66 -9.18
CA GLN A 29 19.71 -16.99 -9.05
C GLN A 29 19.75 -17.75 -10.37
N PHE A 30 18.77 -17.55 -11.25
CA PHE A 30 18.77 -18.11 -12.60
C PHE A 30 19.95 -17.59 -13.43
N GLN A 31 20.16 -16.27 -13.45
CA GLN A 31 21.30 -15.67 -14.17
C GLN A 31 22.65 -16.11 -13.57
N GLU A 32 22.73 -16.23 -12.25
CA GLU A 32 23.94 -16.63 -11.53
C GLU A 32 24.29 -18.12 -11.73
N PHE A 33 23.29 -19.01 -11.71
CA PHE A 33 23.50 -20.45 -11.78
C PHE A 33 23.57 -20.99 -13.21
N GLN A 34 22.85 -20.35 -14.13
CA GLN A 34 22.69 -20.78 -15.53
C GLN A 34 22.28 -22.25 -15.62
N PRO A 35 21.09 -22.65 -15.12
CA PRO A 35 20.67 -24.04 -15.12
C PRO A 35 20.47 -24.58 -16.54
N ASP A 36 20.68 -25.88 -16.71
CA ASP A 36 20.40 -26.60 -17.95
C ASP A 36 18.93 -27.07 -17.99
N ALA A 37 18.27 -27.16 -16.83
CA ALA A 37 16.85 -27.48 -16.68
C ALA A 37 16.26 -26.81 -15.42
N LEU A 38 14.96 -26.54 -15.45
CA LEU A 38 14.20 -25.99 -14.33
C LEU A 38 13.17 -26.99 -13.82
N THR A 39 12.88 -26.95 -12.54
CA THR A 39 11.75 -27.67 -11.95
C THR A 39 10.91 -26.73 -11.09
N VAL A 40 9.58 -26.90 -11.14
CA VAL A 40 8.61 -26.10 -10.39
C VAL A 40 7.62 -27.00 -9.65
N GLU A 41 7.13 -26.49 -8.53
CA GLU A 41 6.05 -27.04 -7.71
C GLU A 41 4.68 -26.74 -8.33
N PHE A 42 4.49 -27.23 -9.55
CA PHE A 42 3.18 -27.35 -10.18
C PHE A 42 2.98 -28.80 -10.65
N PRO A 43 1.75 -29.31 -10.63
CA PRO A 43 1.47 -30.64 -11.12
C PRO A 43 1.57 -30.71 -12.65
N ALA A 44 2.10 -31.83 -13.15
CA ALA A 44 2.26 -32.05 -14.60
C ALA A 44 0.93 -32.01 -15.37
N THR A 45 -0.20 -32.25 -14.71
CA THR A 45 -1.56 -32.20 -15.27
C THR A 45 -1.97 -30.79 -15.72
N LEU A 46 -1.41 -29.74 -15.10
CA LEU A 46 -1.72 -28.35 -15.42
C LEU A 46 -0.71 -27.73 -16.40
N LYS A 47 0.36 -28.45 -16.73
CA LYS A 47 1.52 -27.96 -17.49
C LYS A 47 1.15 -27.21 -18.77
N GLU A 48 0.30 -27.80 -19.61
CA GLU A 48 -0.05 -27.21 -20.91
C GLU A 48 -0.71 -25.83 -20.75
N LYS A 49 -1.63 -25.70 -19.79
CA LYS A 49 -2.39 -24.46 -19.58
C LYS A 49 -1.56 -23.40 -18.87
N ILE A 50 -0.72 -23.80 -17.92
CA ILE A 50 0.21 -22.89 -17.25
C ILE A 50 1.23 -22.34 -18.25
N LEU A 51 1.84 -23.17 -19.10
CA LEU A 51 2.77 -22.67 -20.13
C LEU A 51 2.10 -21.65 -21.06
N LYS A 52 0.90 -21.95 -21.57
CA LYS A 52 0.11 -21.01 -22.39
C LYS A 52 -0.25 -19.72 -21.65
N ALA A 53 -0.53 -19.80 -20.35
CA ALA A 53 -0.82 -18.63 -19.54
C ALA A 53 0.44 -17.74 -19.37
N VAL A 54 1.59 -18.36 -19.12
CA VAL A 54 2.87 -17.66 -18.96
C VAL A 54 3.32 -16.98 -20.25
N GLU A 55 3.13 -17.64 -21.41
CA GLU A 55 3.41 -17.06 -22.73
C GLU A 55 2.58 -15.80 -23.04
N ARG A 56 1.41 -15.67 -22.41
CA ARG A 56 0.52 -14.51 -22.60
C ARG A 56 0.87 -13.31 -21.73
N LEU A 57 1.77 -13.45 -20.75
CA LEU A 57 2.16 -12.34 -19.89
C LEU A 57 2.67 -11.17 -20.75
N PRO A 58 2.27 -9.93 -20.45
CA PRO A 58 1.65 -9.48 -19.19
C PRO A 58 0.11 -9.58 -19.13
N LEU A 59 -0.60 -10.19 -20.08
CA LEU A 59 -2.04 -10.43 -19.93
C LEU A 59 -2.30 -11.51 -18.87
N ILE A 60 -2.96 -11.13 -17.76
CA ILE A 60 -3.20 -12.08 -16.67
C ILE A 60 -4.25 -13.09 -17.12
N SER A 61 -3.90 -14.36 -16.91
CA SER A 61 -4.72 -15.52 -17.25
C SER A 61 -5.08 -16.28 -15.98
N VAL A 62 -6.20 -16.99 -16.00
CA VAL A 62 -6.62 -17.90 -14.94
C VAL A 62 -6.66 -19.31 -15.52
N VAL A 63 -5.87 -20.20 -14.93
CA VAL A 63 -6.03 -21.64 -15.12
C VAL A 63 -7.13 -22.09 -14.17
N PHE A 64 -8.12 -22.81 -14.66
CA PHE A 64 -9.21 -23.27 -13.82
C PHE A 64 -9.55 -24.74 -14.10
N TYR A 65 -10.05 -25.42 -13.09
CA TYR A 65 -10.49 -26.80 -13.19
C TYR A 65 -11.49 -27.12 -12.07
N GLU A 66 -12.24 -28.19 -12.25
CA GLU A 66 -13.13 -28.72 -11.22
C GLU A 66 -12.38 -29.78 -10.42
N ASP A 67 -12.49 -29.70 -9.10
CA ASP A 67 -12.00 -30.70 -8.17
C ASP A 67 -13.02 -31.86 -8.04
N THR A 68 -12.65 -32.97 -7.41
CA THR A 68 -13.49 -34.19 -7.35
C THR A 68 -14.79 -34.03 -6.58
N ASP A 69 -14.85 -33.04 -5.68
CA ASP A 69 -16.04 -32.65 -4.92
C ASP A 69 -16.97 -31.70 -5.71
N GLY A 70 -16.59 -31.31 -6.93
CA GLY A 70 -17.31 -30.36 -7.76
C GLY A 70 -16.91 -28.89 -7.51
N THR A 71 -15.96 -28.63 -6.62
CA THR A 71 -15.48 -27.27 -6.34
C THR A 71 -14.62 -26.77 -7.50
N PHE A 72 -14.90 -25.56 -8.00
CA PHE A 72 -14.02 -24.93 -8.98
C PHE A 72 -12.78 -24.34 -8.32
N ILE A 73 -11.62 -24.70 -8.83
CA ILE A 73 -10.34 -24.13 -8.45
C ILE A 73 -9.89 -23.16 -9.52
N TYR A 74 -9.54 -21.94 -9.10
CA TYR A 74 -9.02 -20.89 -9.96
C TYR A 74 -7.59 -20.54 -9.54
N LEU A 75 -6.67 -20.57 -10.51
CA LEU A 75 -5.27 -20.23 -10.33
C LEU A 75 -4.92 -19.05 -11.25
N PRO A 76 -5.00 -17.81 -10.73
CA PRO A 76 -4.44 -16.65 -11.40
C PRO A 76 -2.93 -16.81 -11.61
N ILE A 77 -2.46 -16.57 -12.83
CA ILE A 77 -1.04 -16.64 -13.17
C ILE A 77 -0.45 -15.23 -13.02
N GLU A 78 0.06 -14.94 -11.83
CA GLU A 78 0.63 -13.63 -11.48
C GLU A 78 2.09 -13.50 -11.95
N PRO A 79 2.49 -12.40 -12.62
CA PRO A 79 3.88 -12.14 -12.99
C PRO A 79 4.89 -12.19 -11.85
N THR A 80 4.45 -11.81 -10.65
CA THR A 80 5.30 -11.74 -9.45
C THR A 80 5.35 -13.05 -8.69
N ASP A 81 4.71 -14.11 -9.20
CA ASP A 81 4.93 -15.44 -8.66
C ASP A 81 6.32 -15.97 -9.08
N PRO A 82 7.15 -16.43 -8.12
CA PRO A 82 8.50 -16.87 -8.44
C PRO A 82 8.55 -18.15 -9.29
N GLN A 83 7.55 -19.03 -9.22
CA GLN A 83 7.47 -20.20 -10.09
C GLN A 83 7.11 -19.77 -11.52
N VAL A 84 6.20 -18.80 -11.66
CA VAL A 84 5.88 -18.18 -12.96
C VAL A 84 7.12 -17.53 -13.56
N GLU A 85 7.90 -16.77 -12.78
CA GLU A 85 9.17 -16.20 -13.27
C GLU A 85 10.16 -17.28 -13.70
N ALA A 86 10.28 -18.38 -12.94
CA ALA A 86 11.11 -19.51 -13.33
C ALA A 86 10.68 -20.09 -14.69
N ILE A 87 9.37 -20.32 -14.87
CA ILE A 87 8.81 -20.81 -16.14
C ILE A 87 9.12 -19.84 -17.28
N ARG A 88 8.95 -18.52 -17.07
CA ARG A 88 9.30 -17.49 -18.07
C ARG A 88 10.77 -17.58 -18.48
N CYS A 89 11.68 -17.62 -17.51
CA CYS A 89 13.11 -17.77 -17.79
C CYS A 89 13.40 -19.04 -18.60
N GLY A 90 12.72 -20.15 -18.27
CA GLY A 90 12.83 -21.41 -19.00
C GLY A 90 12.40 -21.30 -20.47
N ILE A 91 11.22 -20.71 -20.71
CA ILE A 91 10.68 -20.48 -22.05
C ILE A 91 11.60 -19.56 -22.86
N GLU A 92 12.00 -18.42 -22.29
CA GLU A 92 12.85 -17.42 -22.95
C GLU A 92 14.23 -17.95 -23.34
N LYS A 93 14.81 -18.83 -22.52
CA LYS A 93 16.10 -19.48 -22.79
C LYS A 93 15.98 -20.77 -23.59
N GLY A 94 14.77 -21.29 -23.80
CA GLY A 94 14.54 -22.56 -24.49
C GLY A 94 15.05 -23.78 -23.72
N ILE A 95 15.11 -23.72 -22.39
CA ILE A 95 15.52 -24.85 -21.54
C ILE A 95 14.28 -25.58 -20.98
N PRO A 96 14.36 -26.89 -20.74
CA PRO A 96 13.21 -27.65 -20.25
C PRO A 96 12.77 -27.22 -18.85
N VAL A 97 11.45 -27.07 -18.69
CA VAL A 97 10.79 -26.86 -17.39
C VAL A 97 9.97 -28.10 -17.02
N HIS A 98 10.31 -28.72 -15.90
CA HIS A 98 9.65 -29.90 -15.37
C HIS A 98 8.68 -29.52 -14.24
N PHE A 99 7.45 -30.02 -14.34
CA PHE A 99 6.39 -29.83 -13.37
C PHE A 99 6.40 -31.10 -12.51
N ILE A 100 6.91 -30.98 -11.28
CA ILE A 100 7.31 -32.16 -10.48
C ILE A 100 6.42 -32.40 -9.25
N ASP A 101 5.40 -31.57 -9.06
CA ASP A 101 4.49 -31.73 -7.93
C ASP A 101 3.40 -32.79 -8.20
N ARG A 102 2.80 -33.27 -7.12
CA ARG A 102 1.67 -34.20 -7.15
C ARG A 102 0.36 -33.42 -7.27
N ASP A 103 -0.42 -33.78 -8.29
CA ASP A 103 -1.80 -33.29 -8.43
C ASP A 103 -2.65 -33.89 -7.29
N THR A 104 -3.10 -33.02 -6.39
CA THR A 104 -3.75 -33.35 -5.13
C THR A 104 -5.08 -32.61 -5.05
N ASP A 105 -6.15 -33.34 -4.73
CA ASP A 105 -7.49 -32.80 -4.51
C ASP A 105 -7.69 -32.48 -3.02
N GLU A 106 -8.66 -31.63 -2.68
CA GLU A 106 -9.06 -31.35 -1.29
C GLU A 106 -7.91 -30.88 -0.38
N TYR A 107 -6.96 -30.11 -0.93
CA TYR A 107 -5.83 -29.62 -0.16
C TYR A 107 -6.28 -28.57 0.87
N PRO A 108 -5.93 -28.71 2.16
CA PRO A 108 -6.41 -27.82 3.20
C PRO A 108 -5.88 -26.39 3.00
N LEU A 109 -6.69 -25.39 3.31
CA LEU A 109 -6.24 -24.00 3.37
C LEU A 109 -5.22 -23.85 4.50
N ASP A 110 -3.95 -23.66 4.13
CA ASP A 110 -2.89 -23.36 5.08
C ASP A 110 -2.92 -21.87 5.46
N ILE A 111 -3.34 -21.59 6.69
CA ILE A 111 -3.39 -20.23 7.26
C ILE A 111 -2.12 -19.87 8.05
N ASN A 112 -1.07 -20.68 7.98
CA ASN A 112 0.16 -20.42 8.71
C ASN A 112 0.81 -19.12 8.24
N SER A 113 1.19 -18.30 9.22
CA SER A 113 1.86 -17.03 8.94
C SER A 113 3.31 -17.27 8.51
N MET A 114 3.62 -16.90 7.27
CA MET A 114 4.99 -16.91 6.75
C MET A 114 5.73 -15.62 7.14
N PRO A 115 7.08 -15.65 7.26
CA PRO A 115 7.84 -14.42 7.47
C PRO A 115 7.64 -13.43 6.31
N ASP A 116 7.80 -12.13 6.59
CA ASP A 116 7.60 -11.09 5.59
C ASP A 116 8.69 -11.14 4.50
N SER A 117 8.29 -11.24 3.23
CA SER A 117 9.19 -11.34 2.08
C SER A 117 10.13 -10.15 1.93
N TYR A 118 9.77 -8.97 2.43
CA TYR A 118 10.62 -7.78 2.38
C TYR A 118 11.96 -7.97 3.10
N ALA A 119 12.03 -8.89 4.07
CA ALA A 119 13.27 -9.21 4.77
C ALA A 119 14.40 -9.65 3.80
N ILE A 120 14.07 -10.27 2.66
CA ILE A 120 15.06 -10.69 1.65
C ILE A 120 15.92 -9.52 1.20
N LYS A 121 15.33 -8.33 0.99
CA LYS A 121 16.08 -7.14 0.56
C LYS A 121 17.13 -6.72 1.59
N ARG A 122 16.93 -7.03 2.87
CA ARG A 122 17.80 -6.62 3.98
C ARG A 122 18.85 -7.67 4.34
N ILE A 123 18.44 -8.93 4.46
CA ILE A 123 19.31 -10.00 4.97
C ILE A 123 19.74 -10.99 3.88
N GLY A 124 19.16 -10.92 2.68
CA GLY A 124 19.38 -11.86 1.59
C GLY A 124 18.57 -13.15 1.74
N HIS A 125 18.31 -13.79 0.60
CA HIS A 125 17.50 -15.02 0.49
C HIS A 125 18.03 -16.19 1.31
N PHE A 126 19.34 -16.44 1.28
CA PHE A 126 19.94 -17.55 2.03
C PHE A 126 19.71 -17.42 3.54
N ASN A 127 19.98 -16.25 4.11
CA ASN A 127 19.80 -16.01 5.55
C ASN A 127 18.32 -16.05 5.94
N TYR A 128 17.44 -15.56 5.06
CA TYR A 128 16.00 -15.66 5.23
C TYR A 128 15.55 -17.12 5.38
N CYS A 129 15.86 -17.97 4.39
CA CYS A 129 15.47 -19.38 4.41
C CYS A 129 16.17 -20.16 5.54
N GLN A 130 17.43 -19.86 5.83
CA GLN A 130 18.15 -20.51 6.94
C GLN A 130 17.52 -20.16 8.30
N THR A 131 17.05 -18.93 8.47
CA THR A 131 16.37 -18.50 9.70
C THR A 131 15.02 -19.17 9.84
N TYR A 132 14.28 -19.31 8.73
CA TYR A 132 13.04 -20.10 8.69
C TYR A 132 13.29 -21.55 9.14
N LEU A 133 14.27 -22.23 8.54
CA LEU A 133 14.62 -23.62 8.90
C LEU A 133 15.02 -23.81 10.37
N LYS A 134 15.65 -22.80 10.99
CA LYS A 134 15.99 -22.84 12.43
C LYS A 134 14.78 -22.71 13.34
N THR A 135 13.69 -22.13 12.84
CA THR A 135 12.47 -21.86 13.60
C THR A 135 11.47 -23.01 13.47
N VAL A 136 11.40 -23.63 12.30
CA VAL A 136 10.54 -24.79 12.04
C VAL A 136 11.22 -26.05 12.59
N ALA A 137 10.85 -26.45 13.80
CA ALA A 137 11.47 -27.57 14.50
C ALA A 137 11.11 -28.95 13.91
N VAL A 138 10.02 -29.06 13.14
CA VAL A 138 9.53 -30.32 12.55
C VAL A 138 8.93 -30.01 11.17
N PRO A 139 9.19 -30.83 10.13
CA PRO A 139 8.51 -30.75 8.83
C PRO A 139 6.98 -30.80 8.98
N SER A 140 6.25 -30.38 7.95
CA SER A 140 4.79 -30.52 7.93
C SER A 140 4.40 -31.97 8.19
N LEU A 141 3.45 -32.16 9.11
CA LEU A 141 2.87 -33.47 9.41
C LEU A 141 1.58 -33.73 8.62
N LEU A 142 1.18 -32.80 7.74
CA LEU A 142 0.05 -33.02 6.87
C LEU A 142 0.38 -34.15 5.89
N PRO A 143 -0.45 -35.21 5.81
CA PRO A 143 -0.19 -36.34 4.93
C PRO A 143 0.04 -35.92 3.47
N GLU A 144 -0.73 -34.94 2.98
CA GLU A 144 -0.61 -34.45 1.62
C GLU A 144 0.73 -33.76 1.34
N ASP A 145 1.26 -32.98 2.28
CA ASP A 145 2.59 -32.36 2.14
C ASP A 145 3.69 -33.42 2.04
N VAL A 146 3.61 -34.45 2.89
CA VAL A 146 4.57 -35.55 2.85
C VAL A 146 4.51 -36.28 1.50
N LEU A 147 3.33 -36.46 0.91
CA LEU A 147 3.17 -37.10 -0.39
C LEU A 147 3.69 -36.21 -1.54
N ARG A 148 3.46 -34.90 -1.48
CA ARG A 148 3.98 -33.91 -2.44
C ARG A 148 5.50 -33.85 -2.38
N GLU A 149 6.07 -33.71 -1.20
CA GLU A 149 7.52 -33.70 -0.97
C GLU A 149 8.20 -35.00 -1.44
N LYS A 150 7.60 -36.17 -1.19
CA LYS A 150 8.12 -37.46 -1.70
C LYS A 150 8.12 -37.51 -3.22
N SER A 151 7.07 -36.98 -3.84
CA SER A 151 6.93 -36.92 -5.30
C SER A 151 7.99 -36.00 -5.92
N MET A 152 8.15 -34.81 -5.35
CA MET A 152 9.17 -33.85 -5.77
C MET A 152 10.58 -34.43 -5.59
N ALA A 153 10.89 -35.00 -4.42
CA ALA A 153 12.19 -35.61 -4.14
C ALA A 153 12.50 -36.77 -5.10
N PHE A 154 11.51 -37.61 -5.44
CA PHE A 154 11.68 -38.68 -6.43
C PHE A 154 12.07 -38.15 -7.81
N GLU A 155 11.37 -37.14 -8.33
CA GLU A 155 11.67 -36.57 -9.65
C GLU A 155 13.02 -35.83 -9.63
N LEU A 156 13.36 -35.10 -8.55
CA LEU A 156 14.67 -34.46 -8.40
C LEU A 156 15.81 -35.50 -8.36
N GLN A 157 15.65 -36.61 -7.63
CA GLN A 157 16.65 -37.69 -7.61
C GLN A 157 16.85 -38.31 -8.99
N LYS A 158 15.77 -38.48 -9.76
CA LYS A 158 15.83 -38.98 -11.13
C LYS A 158 16.55 -38.00 -12.06
N LEU A 159 16.23 -36.71 -11.97
CA LEU A 159 16.87 -35.67 -12.77
C LEU A 159 18.34 -35.49 -12.41
N SER A 160 18.73 -35.59 -11.14
CA SER A 160 20.15 -35.51 -10.74
C SER A 160 21.02 -36.57 -11.42
N ARG A 161 20.46 -37.72 -11.83
CA ARG A 161 21.21 -38.78 -12.53
C ARG A 161 21.55 -38.42 -13.99
N THR A 162 20.96 -37.36 -14.55
CA THR A 162 21.28 -36.90 -15.91
C THR A 162 22.60 -36.13 -15.95
N GLY A 163 23.13 -35.68 -14.81
CA GLY A 163 24.32 -34.84 -14.71
C GLY A 163 24.09 -33.38 -15.15
N GLN A 164 22.84 -32.98 -15.36
CA GLN A 164 22.47 -31.61 -15.70
C GLN A 164 22.41 -30.73 -14.45
N ARG A 165 22.76 -29.44 -14.60
CA ARG A 165 22.55 -28.44 -13.55
C ARG A 165 21.08 -28.08 -13.49
N ILE A 166 20.43 -28.43 -12.38
CA ILE A 166 18.98 -28.26 -12.23
C ILE A 166 18.71 -27.17 -11.20
N MET A 167 17.82 -26.24 -11.51
CA MET A 167 17.31 -25.28 -10.55
C MET A 167 15.86 -25.64 -10.20
N HIS A 168 15.62 -25.90 -8.92
CA HIS A 168 14.29 -26.19 -8.38
C HIS A 168 13.74 -24.95 -7.68
N VAL A 169 12.58 -24.49 -8.11
CA VAL A 169 11.84 -23.40 -7.49
C VAL A 169 10.58 -23.98 -6.87
N GLY A 170 10.46 -23.90 -5.54
CA GLY A 170 9.37 -24.50 -4.79
C GLY A 170 9.08 -23.73 -3.50
N GLY A 171 7.89 -23.93 -2.96
CA GLY A 171 7.41 -23.31 -1.73
C GLY A 171 8.35 -23.54 -0.56
N LEU A 172 8.62 -22.47 0.19
CA LEU A 172 9.48 -22.50 1.38
C LEU A 172 9.00 -23.50 2.43
N ALA A 173 7.68 -23.72 2.52
CA ALA A 173 7.06 -24.66 3.43
C ALA A 173 7.59 -26.10 3.25
N HIS A 174 7.85 -26.50 2.00
CA HIS A 174 8.29 -27.85 1.65
C HIS A 174 9.79 -28.09 1.78
N LEU A 175 10.58 -27.02 1.98
CA LEU A 175 12.04 -27.13 2.07
C LEU A 175 12.53 -28.09 3.16
N PRO A 176 12.01 -28.09 4.41
CA PRO A 176 12.49 -29.00 5.45
C PRO A 176 12.31 -30.47 5.07
N GLY A 177 11.10 -30.85 4.62
CA GLY A 177 10.80 -32.23 4.26
C GLY A 177 11.51 -32.67 2.99
N LEU A 178 11.64 -31.78 1.99
CA LEU A 178 12.41 -32.04 0.79
C LEU A 178 13.89 -32.33 1.10
N LEU A 179 14.53 -31.53 1.98
CA LEU A 179 15.92 -31.76 2.40
C LEU A 179 16.09 -33.10 3.12
N GLU A 180 15.11 -33.52 3.93
CA GLU A 180 15.14 -34.85 4.56
C GLU A 180 15.04 -35.96 3.50
N MET A 181 14.07 -35.84 2.59
CA MET A 181 13.74 -36.88 1.62
C MET A 181 14.79 -37.05 0.52
N LEU A 182 15.45 -35.97 0.09
CA LEU A 182 16.46 -36.03 -0.96
C LEU A 182 17.64 -36.96 -0.63
N ASN A 183 17.96 -37.15 0.66
CA ASN A 183 19.08 -38.00 1.10
C ASN A 183 18.74 -39.50 1.20
N ARG A 184 17.49 -39.90 0.91
CA ARG A 184 17.05 -41.30 0.96
C ARG A 184 16.37 -41.66 -0.36
N PRO A 185 16.57 -42.86 -0.93
CA PRO A 185 15.87 -43.27 -2.15
C PRO A 185 14.36 -43.12 -1.98
N GLN A 186 13.73 -42.31 -2.82
CA GLN A 186 12.29 -42.15 -2.84
C GLN A 186 11.66 -43.11 -3.85
N THR A 187 10.39 -43.44 -3.62
CA THR A 187 9.55 -44.15 -4.57
C THR A 187 8.54 -43.20 -5.17
N ARG A 188 8.19 -43.40 -6.44
CA ARG A 188 7.12 -42.64 -7.07
C ARG A 188 5.82 -42.84 -6.29
N VAL A 189 5.25 -41.74 -5.80
CA VAL A 189 3.92 -41.76 -5.18
C VAL A 189 2.88 -41.86 -6.30
N ILE A 190 1.86 -42.69 -6.09
CA ILE A 190 0.73 -42.78 -7.01
C ILE A 190 -0.07 -41.48 -6.91
N GLY A 191 -0.32 -40.86 -8.07
CA GLY A 191 -1.07 -39.61 -8.18
C GLY A 191 -1.71 -39.50 -9.55
N ARG A 192 -2.56 -38.49 -9.70
CA ARG A 192 -3.27 -38.23 -10.97
C ARG A 192 -2.28 -37.86 -12.07
N THR A 193 -2.38 -38.52 -13.21
CA THR A 193 -1.52 -38.28 -14.39
C THR A 193 -2.17 -37.41 -15.45
N ARG A 194 -3.51 -37.31 -15.41
CA ARG A 194 -4.32 -36.50 -16.32
C ARG A 194 -5.50 -35.93 -15.56
N ARG A 195 -5.79 -34.65 -15.82
CA ARG A 195 -7.00 -33.97 -15.34
C ARG A 195 -7.83 -33.55 -16.55
N GLU A 196 -9.13 -33.84 -16.52
CA GLU A 196 -10.08 -33.37 -17.52
C GLU A 196 -10.65 -32.01 -17.11
N GLY A 197 -11.24 -31.27 -18.04
CA GLY A 197 -11.86 -29.98 -17.73
C GLY A 197 -10.91 -28.83 -17.39
N VAL A 198 -9.58 -29.00 -17.53
CA VAL A 198 -8.63 -27.89 -17.29
C VAL A 198 -8.80 -26.82 -18.37
N GLY A 199 -9.29 -25.67 -17.96
CA GLY A 199 -9.53 -24.50 -18.78
C GLY A 199 -8.47 -23.42 -18.63
N LEU A 200 -8.49 -22.46 -19.55
CA LEU A 200 -7.68 -21.25 -19.50
C LEU A 200 -8.56 -20.08 -19.93
N ALA A 201 -8.67 -19.07 -19.08
CA ALA A 201 -9.42 -17.85 -19.34
C ALA A 201 -8.54 -16.60 -19.16
N HIS A 202 -8.97 -15.49 -19.74
CA HIS A 202 -8.45 -14.18 -19.41
C HIS A 202 -9.14 -13.65 -18.15
N LEU A 203 -8.38 -13.11 -17.20
CA LEU A 203 -8.95 -12.46 -16.03
C LEU A 203 -9.53 -11.10 -16.42
N HIS A 204 -10.78 -10.81 -16.07
CA HIS A 204 -11.36 -9.50 -16.34
C HIS A 204 -10.59 -8.37 -15.63
N GLN A 205 -10.61 -7.16 -16.21
CA GLN A 205 -9.90 -6.00 -15.65
C GLN A 205 -10.36 -5.68 -14.24
N ASP A 206 -11.67 -5.63 -13.98
CA ASP A 206 -12.19 -5.33 -12.64
C ASP A 206 -11.79 -6.40 -11.62
N SER A 207 -11.87 -7.68 -12.00
CA SER A 207 -11.42 -8.78 -11.13
C SER A 207 -9.92 -8.67 -10.81
N SER A 208 -9.08 -8.28 -11.78
CA SER A 208 -7.63 -8.08 -11.53
C SER A 208 -7.30 -7.00 -10.50
N ARG A 209 -8.25 -6.12 -10.17
CA ARG A 209 -8.09 -5.10 -9.13
C ARG A 209 -8.31 -5.65 -7.72
N GLU A 210 -8.93 -6.82 -7.61
CA GLU A 210 -9.42 -7.40 -6.36
C GLU A 210 -8.73 -8.73 -6.03
N VAL A 211 -8.60 -9.62 -7.01
CA VAL A 211 -8.30 -11.03 -6.78
C VAL A 211 -6.81 -11.40 -6.81
N LEU A 212 -5.95 -10.44 -7.14
CA LEU A 212 -4.51 -10.66 -7.17
C LEU A 212 -3.94 -10.59 -5.75
N THR A 213 -2.99 -11.48 -5.45
CA THR A 213 -2.34 -11.57 -4.15
C THR A 213 -1.42 -10.37 -3.92
N GLU A 214 -0.65 -9.98 -4.95
CA GLU A 214 0.21 -8.80 -4.90
C GLU A 214 -0.51 -7.55 -5.42
N MET A 215 -0.12 -6.39 -4.90
CA MET A 215 -0.68 -5.11 -5.34
C MET A 215 -0.46 -4.93 -6.86
N PRO A 216 -1.50 -4.71 -7.69
CA PRO A 216 -1.36 -4.56 -9.14
C PRO A 216 -0.32 -3.52 -9.57
N PHE A 217 -0.19 -2.42 -8.81
CA PHE A 217 0.85 -1.42 -9.02
C PHE A 217 2.28 -1.97 -8.87
N LEU A 218 2.53 -2.87 -7.91
CA LEU A 218 3.82 -3.56 -7.76
C LEU A 218 4.06 -4.54 -8.89
N ILE A 219 3.04 -5.31 -9.28
CA ILE A 219 3.10 -6.23 -10.43
C ILE A 219 3.48 -5.45 -11.70
N ALA A 220 2.85 -4.29 -11.91
CA ALA A 220 3.16 -3.44 -13.05
C ALA A 220 4.56 -2.81 -13.00
N ALA A 221 5.05 -2.46 -11.82
CA ALA A 221 6.42 -2.01 -11.66
C ALA A 221 7.43 -3.14 -11.94
N TYR A 222 7.12 -4.36 -11.49
CA TYR A 222 7.92 -5.55 -11.74
C TYR A 222 8.02 -5.86 -13.24
N GLU A 223 6.90 -5.90 -13.98
CA GLU A 223 6.91 -6.16 -15.44
C GLU A 223 7.74 -5.11 -16.21
N LYS A 224 7.63 -3.84 -15.83
CA LYS A 224 8.45 -2.77 -16.43
C LYS A 224 9.94 -2.98 -16.13
N ALA A 225 10.29 -3.19 -14.86
CA ALA A 225 11.67 -3.42 -14.46
C ALA A 225 12.25 -4.69 -15.09
N ARG A 226 11.44 -5.74 -15.30
CA ARG A 226 11.84 -6.96 -16.01
C ARG A 226 12.18 -6.67 -17.47
N THR A 227 11.30 -5.94 -18.16
CA THR A 227 11.50 -5.54 -19.56
C THR A 227 12.74 -4.67 -19.73
N ASP A 228 12.98 -3.77 -18.78
CA ASP A 228 14.09 -2.82 -18.82
C ASP A 228 15.43 -3.39 -18.29
N GLY A 229 15.43 -4.62 -17.76
CA GLY A 229 16.62 -5.24 -17.14
C GLY A 229 17.04 -4.60 -15.82
N MET A 230 16.10 -4.02 -15.07
CA MET A 230 16.31 -3.22 -13.86
C MET A 230 15.73 -3.86 -12.58
N LEU A 231 15.50 -5.18 -12.59
CA LEU A 231 14.90 -5.90 -11.45
C LEU A 231 15.66 -5.72 -10.13
N ASP A 232 16.99 -5.67 -10.16
CA ASP A 232 17.81 -5.54 -8.93
C ASP A 232 17.58 -4.20 -8.21
N PHE A 233 17.10 -3.19 -8.92
CA PHE A 233 16.91 -1.83 -8.40
C PHE A 233 15.54 -1.57 -7.80
N ILE A 234 14.58 -2.49 -7.96
CA ILE A 234 13.25 -2.30 -7.37
C ILE A 234 13.27 -2.59 -5.86
N ASP A 235 12.50 -1.81 -5.11
CA ASP A 235 12.28 -1.96 -3.67
C ASP A 235 10.81 -1.65 -3.36
N ARG A 236 10.15 -2.53 -2.60
CA ARG A 236 8.74 -2.39 -2.25
C ARG A 236 8.42 -1.07 -1.54
N LEU A 237 9.26 -0.63 -0.61
CA LEU A 237 9.02 0.61 0.14
C LEU A 237 9.16 1.84 -0.75
N ASP A 238 10.13 1.83 -1.67
CA ASP A 238 10.30 2.90 -2.66
C ASP A 238 9.11 2.93 -3.64
N LEU A 239 8.64 1.78 -4.10
CA LEU A 239 7.44 1.66 -4.94
C LEU A 239 6.17 2.08 -4.21
N ASN A 240 6.02 1.72 -2.93
CA ASN A 240 4.92 2.21 -2.09
C ASN A 240 4.96 3.74 -1.95
N ALA A 241 6.15 4.33 -1.75
CA ALA A 241 6.30 5.78 -1.72
C ALA A 241 5.96 6.44 -3.09
N ALA A 242 6.33 5.81 -4.20
CA ALA A 242 5.99 6.25 -5.56
C ALA A 242 4.49 6.18 -5.84
N LEU A 243 3.80 5.15 -5.36
CA LEU A 243 2.34 5.04 -5.39
C LEU A 243 1.70 6.21 -4.65
N ILE A 244 2.09 6.45 -3.39
CA ILE A 244 1.56 7.56 -2.58
C ILE A 244 1.78 8.90 -3.27
N LYS A 245 2.98 9.14 -3.83
CA LYS A 245 3.28 10.37 -4.56
C LYS A 245 2.37 10.56 -5.78
N THR A 246 2.14 9.50 -6.54
CA THR A 246 1.27 9.55 -7.73
C THR A 246 -0.19 9.78 -7.34
N ALA A 247 -0.64 9.15 -6.26
CA ALA A 247 -1.97 9.38 -5.69
C ALA A 247 -2.12 10.83 -5.18
N GLU A 248 -1.08 11.45 -4.61
CA GLU A 248 -1.11 12.86 -4.22
C GLU A 248 -1.28 13.79 -5.43
N ASP A 249 -0.58 13.51 -6.53
CA ASP A 249 -0.70 14.28 -7.76
C ASP A 249 -2.12 14.18 -8.35
N ASN A 250 -2.71 12.97 -8.33
CA ASN A 250 -4.09 12.76 -8.77
C ASN A 250 -5.11 13.42 -7.84
N HIS A 251 -4.90 13.34 -6.52
CA HIS A 251 -5.72 14.00 -5.53
C HIS A 251 -5.70 15.53 -5.70
N TRP A 252 -4.54 16.12 -5.98
CA TRP A 252 -4.44 17.53 -6.33
C TRP A 252 -5.19 17.86 -7.63
N LYS A 253 -5.08 17.02 -8.66
CA LYS A 253 -5.80 17.23 -9.93
C LYS A 253 -7.32 17.23 -9.72
N ASN A 254 -7.82 16.25 -8.96
CA ASN A 254 -9.26 15.98 -8.80
C ASN A 254 -9.93 16.80 -7.68
N SER A 255 -9.26 16.97 -6.54
CA SER A 255 -9.82 17.63 -5.34
C SER A 255 -9.27 19.05 -5.10
N LYS A 256 -8.16 19.42 -5.75
CA LYS A 256 -7.40 20.68 -5.49
C LYS A 256 -6.96 20.83 -4.04
N GLU A 257 -6.73 19.70 -3.38
CA GLU A 257 -6.18 19.64 -2.04
C GLU A 257 -4.78 19.04 -2.10
N LYS A 258 -3.91 19.51 -1.20
CA LYS A 258 -2.55 19.02 -1.09
C LYS A 258 -2.38 18.43 0.30
N LEU A 259 -1.74 17.27 0.36
CA LEU A 259 -1.33 16.70 1.63
C LEU A 259 -0.26 17.59 2.25
N THR A 260 -0.44 17.89 3.53
CA THR A 260 0.57 18.55 4.34
C THR A 260 1.71 17.59 4.67
N ALA A 261 2.88 18.13 5.02
CA ALA A 261 4.01 17.31 5.49
C ALA A 261 3.66 16.47 6.73
N MET A 262 2.79 16.98 7.60
CA MET A 262 2.31 16.25 8.77
C MET A 262 1.44 15.05 8.38
N GLN A 263 0.50 15.22 7.45
CA GLN A 263 -0.34 14.12 6.96
C GLN A 263 0.49 13.02 6.32
N ARG A 264 1.49 13.37 5.50
CA ARG A 264 2.44 12.40 4.93
C ARG A 264 3.17 11.60 6.02
N ARG A 265 3.68 12.30 7.04
CA ARG A 265 4.38 11.66 8.16
C ARG A 265 3.45 10.73 8.94
N ILE A 266 2.21 11.14 9.19
CA ILE A 266 1.20 10.31 9.87
C ILE A 266 0.89 9.07 9.04
N LEU A 267 0.68 9.21 7.73
CA LEU A 267 0.42 8.10 6.81
C LEU A 267 1.52 7.04 6.89
N PHE A 268 2.77 7.41 6.64
CA PHE A 268 3.87 6.43 6.64
C PHE A 268 4.13 5.84 8.03
N LYS A 269 3.98 6.64 9.09
CA LYS A 269 4.10 6.14 10.47
C LYS A 269 3.00 5.13 10.80
N PHE A 270 1.74 5.42 10.41
CA PHE A 270 0.61 4.54 10.64
C PHE A 270 0.76 3.25 9.83
N ALA A 271 1.04 3.34 8.53
CA ALA A 271 1.25 2.18 7.66
C ALA A 271 2.35 1.25 8.18
N ARG A 272 3.51 1.81 8.56
CA ARG A 272 4.61 1.04 9.16
C ARG A 272 4.21 0.38 10.47
N ASN A 273 3.57 1.13 11.37
CA ASN A 273 3.15 0.57 12.66
C ASN A 273 2.08 -0.52 12.48
N TYR A 274 1.17 -0.36 11.52
CA TYR A 274 0.18 -1.38 11.20
C TYR A 274 0.86 -2.65 10.67
N ALA A 275 1.79 -2.52 9.72
CA ALA A 275 2.59 -3.66 9.26
C ALA A 275 3.24 -4.41 10.43
N LEU A 276 3.94 -3.68 11.32
CA LEU A 276 4.62 -4.26 12.48
C LEU A 276 3.68 -4.99 13.44
N VAL A 277 2.52 -4.40 13.75
CA VAL A 277 1.51 -5.04 14.63
C VAL A 277 0.89 -6.28 13.97
N SER A 278 0.82 -6.30 12.64
CA SER A 278 0.37 -7.46 11.86
C SER A 278 1.48 -8.49 11.56
N GLY A 279 2.68 -8.34 12.16
CA GLY A 279 3.80 -9.27 11.95
C GLY A 279 4.59 -9.04 10.66
N GLY A 280 4.33 -7.95 9.93
CA GLY A 280 5.03 -7.55 8.71
C GLY A 280 6.09 -6.47 8.93
N LEU A 281 7.07 -6.42 8.03
CA LEU A 281 8.07 -5.36 7.92
C LEU A 281 7.64 -4.27 6.93
N ALA A 282 6.92 -4.65 5.87
CA ALA A 282 6.42 -3.72 4.86
C ALA A 282 4.89 -3.68 4.85
N PRO A 283 4.27 -2.50 4.65
CA PRO A 283 2.82 -2.42 4.59
C PRO A 283 2.29 -3.03 3.29
N GLY A 284 1.23 -3.84 3.43
CA GLY A 284 0.45 -4.34 2.31
C GLY A 284 -0.49 -3.27 1.73
N PHE A 285 -1.13 -3.58 0.61
CA PHE A 285 -1.99 -2.62 -0.11
C PHE A 285 -3.15 -2.10 0.75
N PHE A 286 -3.90 -3.00 1.41
CA PHE A 286 -4.98 -2.62 2.30
C PHE A 286 -4.52 -1.66 3.41
N GLN A 287 -3.37 -1.94 4.03
CA GLN A 287 -2.82 -1.12 5.11
C GLN A 287 -2.44 0.29 4.61
N LEU A 288 -1.93 0.41 3.38
CA LEU A 288 -1.65 1.71 2.75
C LEU A 288 -2.93 2.52 2.51
N VAL A 289 -3.99 1.87 2.02
CA VAL A 289 -5.29 2.54 1.78
C VAL A 289 -5.92 3.01 3.09
N VAL A 290 -5.91 2.16 4.13
CA VAL A 290 -6.40 2.54 5.47
C VAL A 290 -5.56 3.67 6.07
N ALA A 291 -4.24 3.62 5.92
CA ALA A 291 -3.34 4.69 6.37
C ALA A 291 -3.63 6.02 5.65
N ALA A 292 -3.84 5.97 4.33
CA ALA A 292 -4.20 7.13 3.53
C ALA A 292 -5.52 7.76 3.99
N ARG A 293 -6.53 6.92 4.27
CA ARG A 293 -7.82 7.33 4.81
C ARG A 293 -7.69 8.01 6.17
N GLY A 294 -6.95 7.40 7.09
CA GLY A 294 -6.76 7.93 8.44
C GLY A 294 -5.91 9.19 8.50
N ALA A 295 -4.97 9.37 7.58
CA ALA A 295 -4.07 10.52 7.54
C ALA A 295 -4.65 11.74 6.80
N ALA A 296 -5.49 11.52 5.79
CA ALA A 296 -6.07 12.57 4.98
C ALA A 296 -7.62 12.47 4.98
N ASP A 297 -8.20 11.89 3.94
CA ASP A 297 -9.64 11.72 3.79
C ASP A 297 -9.98 10.55 2.85
N ASP A 298 -11.28 10.26 2.70
CA ASP A 298 -11.79 9.21 1.81
C ASP A 298 -11.51 9.49 0.32
N ASN A 299 -11.36 10.76 -0.09
CA ASN A 299 -11.03 11.08 -1.48
C ASN A 299 -9.59 10.71 -1.81
N PHE A 300 -8.63 11.03 -0.94
CA PHE A 300 -7.23 10.65 -1.09
C PHE A 300 -7.05 9.14 -0.98
N ALA A 301 -7.72 8.48 -0.03
CA ALA A 301 -7.70 7.03 0.09
C ALA A 301 -8.20 6.34 -1.19
N TYR A 302 -9.23 6.90 -1.84
CA TYR A 302 -9.69 6.42 -3.13
C TYR A 302 -8.61 6.58 -4.22
N GLU A 303 -7.89 7.70 -4.30
CA GLU A 303 -6.82 7.88 -5.30
C GLU A 303 -5.66 6.87 -5.09
N VAL A 304 -5.35 6.52 -3.83
CA VAL A 304 -4.38 5.47 -3.51
C VAL A 304 -4.88 4.10 -3.94
N TRP A 305 -6.14 3.77 -3.65
CA TRP A 305 -6.75 2.52 -4.09
C TRP A 305 -6.85 2.43 -5.61
N ASP A 306 -7.31 3.49 -6.26
CA ASP A 306 -7.52 3.53 -7.70
C ASP A 306 -6.19 3.32 -8.44
N LYS A 307 -5.13 4.01 -8.01
CA LYS A 307 -3.80 3.85 -8.58
C LYS A 307 -3.13 2.54 -8.19
N GLY A 308 -3.31 2.08 -6.96
CA GLY A 308 -2.68 0.86 -6.44
C GLY A 308 -3.23 -0.41 -7.08
N SER A 309 -4.51 -0.38 -7.47
CA SER A 309 -5.20 -1.47 -8.14
C SER A 309 -5.14 -1.41 -9.67
N GLU A 310 -4.44 -0.42 -10.24
CA GLU A 310 -4.34 -0.28 -11.69
C GLU A 310 -3.34 -1.30 -12.29
N TYR A 311 -3.84 -2.16 -13.17
CA TYR A 311 -3.01 -3.03 -14.01
C TYR A 311 -3.19 -2.66 -15.49
N PRO A 312 -2.16 -2.10 -16.17
CA PRO A 312 -2.38 -1.41 -17.44
C PRO A 312 -2.49 -2.32 -18.67
N TRP A 313 -2.25 -3.62 -18.57
CA TRP A 313 -2.22 -4.51 -19.74
C TRP A 313 -3.49 -5.31 -20.01
N GLN A 314 -4.47 -5.37 -19.09
CA GLN A 314 -5.71 -6.10 -19.37
C GLN A 314 -6.42 -5.52 -20.60
N SER A 315 -7.10 -6.39 -21.34
CA SER A 315 -7.68 -6.06 -22.65
C SER A 315 -9.12 -6.53 -22.74
N GLU A 316 -9.96 -5.71 -23.38
CA GLU A 316 -11.33 -6.06 -23.73
C GLU A 316 -11.39 -7.13 -24.84
N ASN A 317 -10.31 -7.30 -25.62
CA ASN A 317 -10.22 -8.29 -26.70
C ASN A 317 -9.04 -9.25 -26.46
N PRO A 318 -9.12 -10.17 -25.48
CA PRO A 318 -7.96 -10.93 -25.02
C PRO A 318 -7.71 -12.24 -25.79
N GLY A 319 -8.54 -12.58 -26.78
CA GLY A 319 -8.42 -13.80 -27.59
C GLY A 319 -8.74 -15.11 -26.87
N LEU A 320 -9.15 -15.06 -25.60
CA LEU A 320 -9.64 -16.18 -24.79
C LEU A 320 -10.99 -15.80 -24.15
N PRO A 321 -11.77 -16.77 -23.65
CA PRO A 321 -12.93 -16.49 -22.81
C PRO A 321 -12.53 -15.60 -21.63
N VAL A 322 -13.38 -14.63 -21.30
CA VAL A 322 -13.19 -13.72 -20.17
C VAL A 322 -13.88 -14.29 -18.95
N LEU A 323 -13.15 -14.34 -17.83
CA LEU A 323 -13.64 -14.79 -16.55
C LEU A 323 -13.71 -13.60 -15.58
N PHE A 324 -14.86 -13.47 -14.93
CA PHE A 324 -15.07 -12.55 -13.82
C PHE A 324 -14.93 -13.36 -12.53
N LEU A 325 -14.03 -12.93 -11.67
CA LEU A 325 -13.80 -13.50 -10.35
C LEU A 325 -13.92 -12.39 -9.31
N ASP A 326 -14.51 -12.75 -8.18
CA ASP A 326 -14.52 -11.97 -6.96
C ASP A 326 -13.66 -12.65 -5.89
N GLY A 327 -13.37 -11.97 -4.78
CA GLY A 327 -12.55 -12.57 -3.72
C GLY A 327 -13.15 -13.85 -3.10
N GLU A 328 -14.47 -14.03 -3.19
CA GLU A 328 -15.17 -15.21 -2.65
C GLU A 328 -14.85 -16.47 -3.47
N ASP A 329 -14.73 -16.34 -4.79
CA ASP A 329 -14.43 -17.45 -5.72
C ASP A 329 -13.04 -18.07 -5.46
N LEU A 330 -12.15 -17.32 -4.82
CA LEU A 330 -10.79 -17.73 -4.47
C LEU A 330 -10.61 -18.04 -2.99
N PHE A 331 -11.70 -18.04 -2.20
CA PHE A 331 -11.66 -18.24 -0.75
C PHE A 331 -10.70 -17.26 -0.03
N LEU A 332 -10.55 -16.04 -0.53
CA LEU A 332 -9.66 -15.04 0.06
C LEU A 332 -10.26 -14.46 1.35
N ASP A 333 -9.41 -14.16 2.35
CA ASP A 333 -9.80 -13.36 3.52
C ASP A 333 -10.12 -11.92 3.07
N GLN A 334 -11.40 -11.65 2.85
CA GLN A 334 -11.83 -10.37 2.33
C GLN A 334 -11.78 -9.26 3.38
N LYS A 335 -11.09 -8.17 3.05
CA LYS A 335 -11.13 -6.93 3.84
C LYS A 335 -11.85 -5.85 3.06
N SER A 336 -13.10 -5.61 3.42
CA SER A 336 -13.91 -4.58 2.77
C SER A 336 -13.51 -3.17 3.21
N ILE A 337 -13.49 -2.25 2.25
CA ILE A 337 -13.32 -0.82 2.51
C ILE A 337 -14.39 -0.04 1.73
N ARG A 338 -15.09 0.86 2.42
CA ARG A 338 -16.10 1.74 1.81
C ARG A 338 -15.60 3.18 1.82
N PHE A 339 -15.56 3.80 0.64
CA PHE A 339 -15.17 5.20 0.46
C PHE A 339 -16.42 6.10 0.38
N HIS A 340 -16.51 7.10 1.26
CA HIS A 340 -17.53 8.15 1.20
C HIS A 340 -16.96 9.36 0.46
N ARG A 341 -16.87 9.23 -0.86
CA ARG A 341 -16.26 10.25 -1.71
C ARG A 341 -17.10 11.53 -1.73
N ARG A 342 -16.42 12.67 -1.59
CA ARG A 342 -17.01 13.99 -1.80
C ARG A 342 -16.53 14.53 -3.12
N ILE A 343 -17.35 14.37 -4.16
CA ILE A 343 -17.04 14.92 -5.49
C ILE A 343 -17.20 16.44 -5.42
N LYS A 344 -16.07 17.15 -5.31
CA LYS A 344 -16.05 18.60 -5.41
C LYS A 344 -16.22 18.99 -6.87
N ALA A 345 -17.46 19.09 -7.32
CA ALA A 345 -17.76 19.64 -8.63
C ALA A 345 -17.34 21.13 -8.62
N MET A 346 -16.21 21.45 -9.25
CA MET A 346 -15.91 22.83 -9.59
C MET A 346 -17.02 23.33 -10.51
N ARG A 347 -17.73 24.39 -10.09
CA ARG A 347 -18.55 25.16 -11.02
C ARG A 347 -17.63 25.75 -12.07
N ARG A 348 -17.52 25.08 -13.22
CA ARG A 348 -16.74 25.55 -14.39
C ARG A 348 -17.32 26.84 -15.00
N ARG A 349 -18.56 27.20 -14.63
CA ARG A 349 -19.18 28.43 -15.08
C ARG A 349 -18.63 29.60 -14.29
N LEU A 350 -17.98 30.54 -14.97
CA LEU A 350 -17.77 31.89 -14.47
C LEU A 350 -19.16 32.49 -14.17
N VAL A 351 -19.58 32.41 -12.91
CA VAL A 351 -20.73 33.17 -12.44
C VAL A 351 -20.23 34.59 -12.29
N ALA A 352 -20.82 35.53 -13.03
CA ALA A 352 -20.55 36.93 -12.81
C ALA A 352 -20.79 37.23 -11.33
N VAL A 353 -19.72 37.53 -10.58
CA VAL A 353 -19.86 38.06 -9.22
C VAL A 353 -20.75 39.30 -9.38
N PRO A 354 -21.86 39.43 -8.63
CA PRO A 354 -22.71 40.61 -8.71
C PRO A 354 -21.93 41.79 -8.11
N VAL A 355 -21.01 42.36 -8.90
CA VAL A 355 -20.37 43.62 -8.60
C VAL A 355 -21.47 44.65 -8.73
N LYS A 356 -21.93 45.21 -7.60
CA LYS A 356 -22.81 46.38 -7.63
C LYS A 356 -22.08 47.44 -8.46
N ARG A 357 -22.58 47.72 -9.67
CA ARG A 357 -22.04 48.78 -10.52
C ARG A 357 -22.06 50.06 -9.70
N ARG A 358 -20.92 50.75 -9.62
CA ARG A 358 -20.83 52.06 -8.94
C ARG A 358 -21.92 52.95 -9.54
N LYS A 359 -22.86 53.42 -8.72
CA LYS A 359 -23.91 54.34 -9.19
C LYS A 359 -23.21 55.54 -9.83
N ARG A 360 -23.59 55.87 -11.06
CA ARG A 360 -23.13 57.08 -11.77
C ARG A 360 -24.27 58.09 -11.76
N GLU A 361 -23.92 59.36 -11.83
CA GLU A 361 -24.90 60.43 -12.07
C GLU A 361 -25.63 60.15 -13.40
N LYS A 362 -26.96 60.33 -13.41
CA LYS A 362 -27.76 60.24 -14.65
C LYS A 362 -27.48 61.40 -15.59
N TYR A 363 -27.12 62.55 -15.04
CA TYR A 363 -26.73 63.76 -15.76
C TYR A 363 -25.68 64.52 -14.94
N PRO A 364 -24.74 65.23 -15.59
CA PRO A 364 -23.69 65.98 -14.88
C PRO A 364 -24.28 66.93 -13.83
N GLY A 365 -23.89 66.75 -12.57
CA GLY A 365 -24.33 67.61 -11.46
C GLY A 365 -25.60 67.12 -10.72
N GLU A 366 -26.13 65.94 -11.04
CA GLU A 366 -27.29 65.36 -10.33
C GLU A 366 -27.04 65.30 -8.82
N TRP A 367 -25.90 64.80 -8.38
CA TRP A 367 -25.65 64.62 -6.94
C TRP A 367 -25.42 65.95 -6.25
N ARG A 368 -24.74 66.89 -6.92
CA ARG A 368 -24.56 68.26 -6.44
C ARG A 368 -25.91 68.97 -6.22
N SER A 369 -26.87 68.78 -7.12
CA SER A 369 -28.21 69.40 -7.01
C SER A 369 -29.03 68.88 -5.82
N LYS A 370 -28.72 67.68 -5.32
CA LYS A 370 -29.41 67.03 -4.20
C LYS A 370 -28.81 67.39 -2.84
N PHE A 371 -27.58 67.90 -2.79
CA PHE A 371 -26.94 68.40 -1.58
C PHE A 371 -27.43 69.81 -1.25
N LYS A 372 -28.55 69.91 -0.52
CA LYS A 372 -29.15 71.19 -0.11
C LYS A 372 -28.58 71.78 1.20
N GLY A 373 -27.42 71.30 1.67
CA GLY A 373 -26.76 71.81 2.88
C GLY A 373 -27.49 71.58 4.21
N LEU A 374 -28.61 70.85 4.21
CA LEU A 374 -29.47 70.61 5.38
C LEU A 374 -29.22 69.24 6.07
N ALA A 375 -28.32 68.42 5.54
CA ALA A 375 -28.01 67.10 6.09
C ALA A 375 -26.50 66.94 6.28
N ILE A 376 -26.07 66.61 7.50
CA ILE A 376 -24.76 66.00 7.74
C ILE A 376 -24.85 64.61 7.11
N CYS A 377 -24.02 64.36 6.09
CA CYS A 377 -24.05 63.10 5.37
C CYS A 377 -23.49 61.98 6.22
N SER A 378 -24.39 61.22 6.79
CA SER A 378 -24.16 59.84 7.11
C SER A 378 -25.37 59.02 6.66
N TYR A 379 -25.10 57.97 5.90
CA TYR A 379 -26.11 56.94 5.64
C TYR A 379 -26.36 56.25 7.00
N PRO A 380 -27.60 56.05 7.47
CA PRO A 380 -27.84 55.47 8.80
C PRO A 380 -27.10 54.14 9.05
N PRO A 381 -26.93 53.25 8.05
CA PRO A 381 -26.06 52.07 8.18
C PRO A 381 -24.57 52.36 8.39
N GLU A 382 -24.04 53.44 7.81
CA GLU A 382 -22.63 53.83 7.96
C GLU A 382 -22.37 54.44 9.34
N ASP A 383 -23.33 55.20 9.90
CA ASP A 383 -23.26 55.66 11.29
C ASP A 383 -23.20 54.50 12.28
N VAL A 384 -24.01 53.47 12.08
CA VAL A 384 -23.97 52.27 12.93
C VAL A 384 -22.58 51.62 12.90
N VAL A 385 -21.92 51.63 11.74
CA VAL A 385 -20.56 51.10 11.60
C VAL A 385 -19.53 52.00 12.30
N ILE A 386 -19.62 53.32 12.13
CA ILE A 386 -18.71 54.29 12.76
C ILE A 386 -18.86 54.27 14.29
N GLU A 387 -20.09 54.31 14.80
CA GLU A 387 -20.38 54.18 16.23
C GLU A 387 -19.93 52.82 16.77
N GLY A 388 -20.18 51.74 16.02
CA GLY A 388 -19.73 50.39 16.37
C GLY A 388 -18.21 50.30 16.49
N TYR A 389 -17.49 50.92 15.55
CA TYR A 389 -16.04 51.01 15.58
C TYR A 389 -15.54 51.85 16.77
N GLY A 390 -16.20 52.97 17.07
CA GLY A 390 -15.91 53.77 18.26
C GLY A 390 -16.06 52.99 19.57
N ARG A 391 -17.16 52.23 19.73
CA ARG A 391 -17.39 51.34 20.88
C ARG A 391 -16.32 50.24 20.97
N TYR A 392 -15.93 49.67 19.83
CA TYR A 392 -14.86 48.67 19.77
C TYR A 392 -13.52 49.25 20.23
N LEU A 393 -13.16 50.44 19.76
CA LEU A 393 -11.93 51.12 20.17
C LEU A 393 -11.92 51.47 21.66
N GLN A 394 -13.04 51.93 22.21
CA GLN A 394 -13.20 52.15 23.66
C GLN A 394 -12.97 50.88 24.46
N LYS A 395 -13.51 49.74 24.01
CA LYS A 395 -13.30 48.44 24.65
C LYS A 395 -11.84 48.01 24.59
N ARG A 396 -11.20 48.11 23.42
CA ARG A 396 -9.78 47.77 23.23
C ARG A 396 -8.85 48.65 24.05
N ALA A 397 -9.12 49.96 24.13
CA ALA A 397 -8.35 50.87 24.96
C ALA A 397 -8.42 50.50 26.45
N LEU A 398 -9.60 50.05 26.92
CA LEU A 398 -9.77 49.60 28.30
C LEU A 398 -9.02 48.27 28.56
N GLU A 399 -9.03 47.34 27.62
CA GLU A 399 -8.25 46.08 27.69
C GLU A 399 -6.74 46.36 27.76
N ILE A 400 -6.21 47.19 26.87
CA ILE A 400 -4.77 47.56 26.86
C ILE A 400 -4.37 48.22 28.18
N LYS A 401 -5.22 49.11 28.70
CA LYS A 401 -4.97 49.78 29.99
C LYS A 401 -5.05 48.81 31.17
N ALA A 402 -5.88 47.77 31.09
CA ALA A 402 -5.97 46.72 32.09
C ALA A 402 -4.73 45.80 32.06
N GLU A 403 -4.22 45.48 30.88
CA GLU A 403 -3.02 44.67 30.69
C GLU A 403 -1.77 45.34 31.30
N GLY A 404 -1.66 46.67 31.19
CA GLY A 404 -0.61 47.45 31.86
C GLY A 404 -0.71 47.50 33.39
N ASN A 405 -1.83 47.07 33.97
CA ASN A 405 -2.07 47.07 35.42
C ASN A 405 -1.89 45.67 36.05
N SER A 406 -1.28 44.76 35.31
CA SER A 406 -0.91 43.42 35.75
C SER A 406 0.36 43.43 36.59
N ARG A 407 0.37 42.68 37.70
CA ARG A 407 1.56 42.47 38.52
C ARG A 407 1.89 40.99 38.60
N ILE A 408 3.19 40.70 38.66
CA ILE A 408 3.70 39.35 38.86
C ILE A 408 4.09 39.24 40.33
N GLU A 409 3.52 38.28 41.04
CA GLU A 409 3.76 38.05 42.46
C GLU A 409 4.13 36.57 42.70
N PRO A 410 4.96 36.24 43.69
CA PRO A 410 5.27 34.85 44.01
C PRO A 410 4.02 34.13 44.52
N PHE A 411 3.83 32.89 44.07
CA PHE A 411 2.73 32.04 44.48
C PHE A 411 2.78 31.79 45.99
N THR A 412 1.66 32.05 46.65
CA THR A 412 1.49 31.82 48.09
C THR A 412 0.37 30.80 48.33
N SER A 413 -0.87 31.18 48.02
CA SER A 413 -2.04 30.33 48.28
C SER A 413 -3.11 30.35 47.19
N SER A 414 -2.98 31.19 46.16
CA SER A 414 -3.94 31.29 45.05
C SER A 414 -3.22 31.44 43.72
N LEU A 415 -3.81 30.87 42.67
CA LEU A 415 -3.31 30.98 41.29
C LEU A 415 -3.62 32.35 40.66
N LEU A 416 -4.39 33.21 41.35
CA LEU A 416 -4.84 34.51 40.87
C LEU A 416 -5.40 34.39 39.44
N ASP A 417 -4.85 35.15 38.48
CA ASP A 417 -5.28 35.16 37.09
C ASP A 417 -4.46 34.22 36.18
N GLY A 418 -3.57 33.41 36.77
CA GLY A 418 -2.80 32.37 36.09
C GLY A 418 -1.30 32.36 36.44
N ILE A 419 -0.62 31.27 36.08
CA ILE A 419 0.83 31.11 36.30
C ILE A 419 1.59 31.86 35.20
N ASP A 420 2.58 32.66 35.60
CA ASP A 420 3.54 33.26 34.66
C ASP A 420 4.71 32.30 34.42
N LEU A 421 4.65 31.56 33.31
CA LEU A 421 5.69 30.61 32.93
C LEU A 421 7.04 31.28 32.65
N ARG A 422 7.07 32.53 32.18
CA ARG A 422 8.34 33.20 31.84
C ARG A 422 9.10 33.59 33.09
N GLU A 423 8.44 34.26 34.03
CA GLU A 423 9.10 34.63 35.30
C GLU A 423 9.36 33.42 36.19
N THR A 424 8.52 32.38 36.13
CA THR A 424 8.80 31.11 36.79
C THR A 424 10.06 30.42 36.24
N VAL A 425 10.24 30.39 34.91
CA VAL A 425 11.47 29.83 34.30
C VAL A 425 12.69 30.71 34.56
N ARG A 426 12.53 32.04 34.60
CA ARG A 426 13.63 32.98 34.84
C ARG A 426 14.22 32.83 36.25
N ASN A 427 13.36 32.55 37.24
CA ASN A 427 13.74 32.35 38.63
C ASN A 427 13.69 30.87 39.03
N TRP A 428 13.86 29.95 38.08
CA TRP A 428 13.73 28.51 38.31
C TRP A 428 14.67 27.99 39.41
N ALA A 429 15.86 28.60 39.54
CA ALA A 429 16.84 28.27 40.57
C ALA A 429 16.34 28.52 42.00
N GLU A 430 15.37 29.41 42.19
CA GLU A 430 14.78 29.72 43.50
C GLU A 430 13.67 28.74 43.91
N GLY A 431 13.22 27.87 42.99
CA GLY A 431 12.13 26.92 43.23
C GLY A 431 10.76 27.57 43.47
N ARG A 432 10.60 28.86 43.15
CA ARG A 432 9.37 29.63 43.35
C ARG A 432 8.57 29.72 42.06
N ILE A 433 7.26 29.52 42.18
CA ILE A 433 6.30 29.72 41.08
C ILE A 433 5.78 31.15 41.16
N TYR A 434 5.65 31.82 40.02
CA TYR A 434 5.13 33.18 39.93
C TYR A 434 3.74 33.17 39.29
N VAL A 435 2.83 33.98 39.82
CA VAL A 435 1.45 34.12 39.36
C VAL A 435 1.14 35.56 38.97
N ARG A 436 0.22 35.72 38.03
CA ARG A 436 -0.23 37.00 37.51
C ARG A 436 -1.46 37.49 38.29
N ALA A 437 -1.43 38.75 38.70
CA ALA A 437 -2.48 39.45 39.40
C ALA A 437 -2.96 40.64 38.56
N ASP A 438 -4.08 40.48 37.86
CA ASP A 438 -4.67 41.50 37.01
C ASP A 438 -5.61 42.39 37.85
N ARG A 439 -5.25 43.67 37.99
CA ARG A 439 -6.07 44.62 38.75
C ARG A 439 -7.11 45.29 37.85
N PRO A 440 -8.42 45.21 38.16
CA PRO A 440 -9.43 45.84 37.33
C PRO A 440 -9.24 47.36 37.33
N VAL A 441 -9.31 47.96 36.14
CA VAL A 441 -9.24 49.41 35.96
C VAL A 441 -10.54 50.03 36.48
N ARG A 442 -10.46 50.94 37.45
CA ARG A 442 -11.63 51.69 37.94
C ARG A 442 -11.99 52.79 36.93
N GLY A 443 -13.18 52.69 36.34
CA GLY A 443 -13.78 53.71 35.46
C GLY A 443 -14.18 53.19 34.08
N LYS A 444 -14.88 54.03 33.30
CA LYS A 444 -15.20 53.79 31.88
C LYS A 444 -14.35 54.71 31.00
N VAL A 445 -14.05 54.27 29.78
CA VAL A 445 -13.39 55.12 28.78
C VAL A 445 -14.43 56.07 28.18
N GLY A 446 -14.27 57.38 28.39
CA GLY A 446 -15.18 58.39 27.84
C GLY A 446 -14.92 58.68 26.35
N SER A 447 -13.67 58.97 26.01
CA SER A 447 -13.26 59.37 24.65
C SER A 447 -12.00 58.62 24.26
N VAL A 448 -11.91 58.18 23.00
CA VAL A 448 -10.69 57.60 22.41
C VAL A 448 -10.27 58.51 21.26
N VAL A 449 -9.06 59.04 21.32
CA VAL A 449 -8.45 59.80 20.23
C VAL A 449 -7.50 58.86 19.52
N VAL A 450 -7.74 58.64 18.23
CA VAL A 450 -6.83 57.90 17.34
C VAL A 450 -6.04 58.95 16.59
N ILE A 451 -4.72 58.97 16.80
CA ILE A 451 -3.78 59.88 16.12
C ILE A 451 -3.14 59.14 14.95
#